data_AF-A0A820M396-F1
#
_entry.id   AF-A0A820M396-F1
#
_cell.length_a   1.000
_cell.length_b   1.000
_cell.length_c   1.000
_cell.angle_alpha   90.00
_cell.angle_beta   90.00
_cell.angle_gamma   90.00
#
_symmetry.space_group_name_H-M   'P 1'
#
loop_
_entity.id
_entity.type
_entity.pdbx_description
1 polymer ?
#
loop_
_entity_poly.entity_id
_entity_poly.type
_entity_poly.pdbx_seq_one_letter_code
_entity_poly.pdbx_strand_id
1 'polypeptide(L)'
;ITTPALLFILLAMGAGCYLVSLKNHESPLTIMNHQIAISQQYLAVFCLCVPLLLMVGAGSAIFWILGASVFVIFLHALFHQTPNQEAFGVQMEEV
;
A
#
# COMPACT_ATOMS: atom_id res chain seq x y z
N ILE A 1 -15.50 -1.09 -5.35
CA ILE A 1 -14.74 -0.97 -6.62
C ILE A 1 -13.22 -1.19 -6.43
N THR A 2 -12.80 -1.86 -5.35
CA THR A 2 -11.51 -2.56 -5.30
C THR A 2 -11.67 -3.89 -6.03
N THR A 3 -11.36 -3.93 -7.31
CA THR A 3 -11.50 -5.12 -8.15
C THR A 3 -10.62 -6.25 -7.60
N PRO A 4 -11.09 -7.52 -7.53
CA PRO A 4 -10.25 -8.67 -7.16
C PRO A 4 -8.95 -8.78 -7.99
N ALA A 5 -8.93 -8.16 -9.18
CA ALA A 5 -7.76 -8.04 -10.02
C ALA A 5 -6.57 -7.29 -9.37
N LEU A 6 -6.81 -6.35 -8.46
CA LEU A 6 -5.74 -5.56 -7.83
C LEU A 6 -5.00 -6.37 -6.77
N LEU A 7 -5.74 -7.15 -5.97
CA LEU A 7 -5.16 -8.15 -5.07
C LEU A 7 -4.34 -9.18 -5.83
N PHE A 8 -4.85 -9.62 -6.99
CA PHE A 8 -4.14 -10.57 -7.85
C PHE A 8 -2.83 -10.00 -8.40
N ILE A 9 -2.81 -8.73 -8.82
CA ILE A 9 -1.58 -8.05 -9.28
C ILE A 9 -0.59 -7.84 -8.14
N LEU A 10 -1.06 -7.49 -6.94
CA LEU A 10 -0.20 -7.34 -5.77
C LEU A 10 0.46 -8.69 -5.41
N LEU A 11 -0.31 -9.77 -5.48
CA LEU A 11 0.18 -11.14 -5.25
C LEU A 11 1.18 -11.54 -6.35
N ALA A 12 0.89 -11.26 -7.62
CA ALA A 12 1.80 -11.52 -8.74
C ALA A 12 3.11 -10.73 -8.63
N MET A 13 3.05 -9.47 -8.17
CA MET A 13 4.20 -8.61 -7.93
C MET A 13 5.04 -9.10 -6.75
N GLY A 14 4.39 -9.48 -5.64
CA GLY A 14 5.04 -10.11 -4.50
C GLY A 14 5.71 -11.44 -4.88
N ALA A 15 5.02 -12.27 -5.66
CA ALA A 15 5.57 -13.51 -6.19
C ALA A 15 6.76 -13.26 -7.14
N GLY A 16 6.70 -12.25 -8.02
CA GLY A 16 7.80 -11.87 -8.89
C GLY A 16 9.05 -11.42 -8.12
N CYS A 17 8.87 -10.56 -7.11
CA CYS A 17 9.94 -10.16 -6.21
C CYS A 17 10.51 -11.34 -5.41
N TYR A 18 9.65 -12.25 -4.95
CA TYR A 18 10.06 -13.45 -4.22
C TYR A 18 10.87 -14.41 -5.10
N LEU A 19 10.44 -14.64 -6.35
CA LEU A 19 11.16 -15.48 -7.31
C LEU A 19 12.51 -14.88 -7.70
N VAL A 20 12.59 -13.57 -7.87
CA VAL A 20 13.87 -12.88 -8.11
C VAL A 20 14.77 -12.99 -6.89
N SER A 21 14.24 -12.78 -5.68
CA SER A 21 14.99 -12.96 -4.44
C SER A 21 15.52 -14.38 -4.32
N LEU A 22 14.66 -15.39 -4.52
CA LEU A 22 15.02 -16.81 -4.41
C LEU A 22 16.10 -17.19 -5.41
N LYS A 23 15.92 -16.85 -6.70
CA LYS A 23 16.93 -17.11 -7.73
C LYS A 23 18.26 -16.42 -7.41
N ASN A 24 18.20 -15.24 -6.79
CA ASN A 24 19.40 -14.51 -6.41
C ASN A 24 20.12 -15.10 -5.18
N HIS A 25 19.41 -15.77 -4.27
CA HIS A 25 20.03 -16.53 -3.18
C HIS A 25 20.70 -17.82 -3.68
N GLU A 26 20.14 -18.45 -4.72
CA GLU A 26 20.63 -19.72 -5.26
C GLU A 26 21.79 -19.54 -6.25
N SER A 27 21.75 -18.52 -7.12
CA SER A 27 22.80 -18.28 -8.11
C SER A 27 22.77 -16.85 -8.64
N PRO A 28 23.89 -16.11 -8.68
CA PRO A 28 23.91 -14.80 -9.30
C PRO A 28 23.53 -14.93 -10.78
N LEU A 29 22.46 -14.24 -11.19
CA LEU A 29 21.98 -14.28 -12.57
C LEU A 29 23.03 -13.68 -13.48
N THR A 30 23.70 -14.56 -14.22
CA THR A 30 24.70 -14.22 -15.22
C THR A 30 24.04 -14.30 -16.59
N ILE A 31 23.90 -13.16 -17.26
CA ILE A 31 23.46 -13.11 -18.65
C ILE A 31 24.71 -12.79 -19.47
N MET A 32 25.05 -13.64 -20.43
CA MET A 32 26.26 -13.52 -21.26
C MET A 32 27.56 -13.28 -20.47
N ASN A 33 27.82 -14.09 -19.43
CA ASN A 33 29.06 -14.00 -18.63
C ASN A 33 29.23 -12.68 -17.85
N HIS A 34 28.20 -11.84 -17.77
CA HIS A 34 28.16 -10.64 -16.94
C HIS A 34 27.20 -10.85 -15.77
N GLN A 35 27.68 -10.63 -14.54
CA GLN A 35 26.83 -10.70 -13.35
C GLN A 35 25.90 -9.49 -13.32
N ILE A 36 24.59 -9.73 -13.44
CA ILE A 36 23.60 -8.66 -13.36
C ILE A 36 23.48 -8.25 -11.88
N ALA A 37 23.76 -6.99 -11.60
CA ALA A 37 23.64 -6.44 -10.25
C ALA A 37 22.20 -6.59 -9.72
N ILE A 38 22.06 -6.86 -8.42
CA ILE A 38 20.76 -7.08 -7.77
C ILE A 38 19.85 -5.88 -7.97
N SER A 39 20.42 -4.67 -7.92
CA SER A 39 19.73 -3.42 -8.20
C SER A 39 19.05 -3.40 -9.57
N GLN A 40 19.68 -3.94 -10.61
CA GLN A 40 19.13 -3.98 -11.96
C GLN A 40 17.98 -5.01 -12.08
N GLN A 41 18.06 -6.13 -11.36
CA GLN A 41 17.00 -7.14 -11.36
C GLN A 41 15.72 -6.60 -10.71
N TYR A 42 15.85 -5.95 -9.55
CA TYR A 42 14.71 -5.31 -8.88
C TYR A 42 14.17 -4.12 -9.68
N LEU A 43 15.05 -3.34 -10.33
CA LEU A 43 14.62 -2.22 -11.18
C LEU A 43 13.85 -2.71 -12.42
N ALA A 44 14.28 -3.80 -13.04
CA ALA A 44 13.56 -4.41 -14.17
C ALA A 44 12.16 -4.89 -13.74
N VAL A 45 12.04 -5.57 -12.59
CA VAL A 45 10.75 -5.97 -12.03
C VAL A 45 9.88 -4.74 -11.75
N PHE A 46 10.45 -3.70 -11.15
CA PHE A 46 9.73 -2.47 -10.83
C PHE A 46 9.23 -1.76 -12.10
N CYS A 47 10.07 -1.65 -13.13
CA CYS A 47 9.74 -1.03 -14.41
C CYS A 47 8.61 -1.78 -15.15
N LEU A 48 8.48 -3.09 -14.95
CA LEU A 48 7.37 -3.90 -15.47
C LEU A 48 6.11 -3.76 -14.62
N CYS A 49 6.25 -3.69 -13.29
CA CYS A 49 5.11 -3.64 -12.38
C CYS A 49 4.44 -2.27 -12.28
N VAL A 50 5.21 -1.17 -12.34
CA VAL A 50 4.69 0.20 -12.28
C VAL A 50 3.62 0.48 -13.35
N PRO A 51 3.84 0.23 -14.65
CA PRO A 51 2.81 0.46 -15.66
C PRO A 51 1.60 -0.46 -15.48
N LEU A 52 1.80 -1.70 -15.01
CA LEU A 52 0.73 -2.66 -14.74
C LEU A 52 -0.19 -2.18 -13.60
N LEU A 53 0.41 -1.64 -12.53
CA LEU A 53 -0.31 -1.07 -11.38
C LEU A 53 -1.10 0.19 -11.77
N LEU A 54 -0.52 1.05 -12.62
CA LEU A 54 -1.22 2.22 -13.13
C LEU A 54 -2.43 1.83 -14.00
N MET A 55 -2.29 0.82 -14.87
CA MET A 55 -3.38 0.35 -15.72
C MET A 55 -4.57 -0.25 -14.94
N VAL A 56 -4.32 -0.91 -13.81
CA VAL A 56 -5.38 -1.48 -12.95
C VAL A 56 -5.93 -0.48 -11.93
N GLY A 57 -5.48 0.78 -11.98
CA GLY A 57 -6.03 1.83 -11.12
C GLY A 57 -5.57 1.71 -9.68
N ALA A 58 -4.28 1.39 -9.45
CA ALA A 58 -3.68 1.33 -8.12
C ALA A 58 -3.90 2.61 -7.29
N GLY A 59 -3.97 3.77 -7.93
CA GLY A 59 -4.30 5.04 -7.27
C GLY A 59 -5.66 5.02 -6.58
N SER A 60 -6.65 4.34 -7.16
CA SER A 60 -7.99 4.20 -6.56
C SER A 60 -7.96 3.36 -5.29
N ALA A 61 -7.14 2.31 -5.23
CA ALA A 61 -7.03 1.47 -4.04
C ALA A 61 -6.37 2.22 -2.88
N ILE A 62 -5.30 2.97 -3.14
CA ILE A 62 -4.66 3.79 -2.11
C ILE A 62 -5.64 4.86 -1.62
N PHE A 63 -6.32 5.55 -2.55
CA PHE A 63 -7.36 6.51 -2.22
C PHE A 63 -8.47 5.90 -1.35
N TRP A 64 -8.94 4.70 -1.66
CA TRP A 64 -9.97 4.02 -0.89
C TRP A 64 -9.48 3.53 0.47
N ILE A 65 -8.27 2.99 0.59
CA ILE A 65 -7.74 2.53 1.88
C ILE A 65 -7.55 3.74 2.80
N LEU A 66 -6.85 4.77 2.31
CA LEU A 66 -6.53 5.96 3.10
C LEU A 66 -7.79 6.78 3.39
N GLY A 67 -8.66 6.96 2.39
CA GLY A 67 -9.95 7.64 2.54
C GLY A 67 -10.92 6.90 3.45
N ALA A 68 -11.04 5.58 3.33
CA ALA A 68 -11.89 4.78 4.23
C ALA A 68 -11.36 4.81 5.66
N SER A 69 -10.04 4.72 5.87
CA SER A 69 -9.46 4.86 7.22
C SER A 69 -9.80 6.20 7.85
N VAL A 70 -9.56 7.31 7.14
CA VAL A 70 -9.88 8.66 7.65
C VAL A 70 -11.38 8.80 7.90
N PHE A 71 -12.22 8.33 6.99
CA PHE A 71 -13.67 8.38 7.13
C PHE A 71 -14.16 7.58 8.34
N VAL A 72 -13.65 6.36 8.56
CA VAL A 72 -14.01 5.50 9.70
C VAL A 72 -13.55 6.12 11.02
N ILE A 73 -12.33 6.66 11.07
CA ILE A 73 -11.82 7.34 12.27
C ILE A 73 -12.69 8.56 12.60
N PHE A 74 -13.02 9.36 11.59
CA PHE A 74 -13.87 10.54 11.76
C PHE A 74 -15.28 10.14 12.21
N LEU A 75 -15.88 9.13 11.58
CA LEU A 75 -17.18 8.59 11.98
C LEU A 75 -17.17 8.09 13.43
N HIS A 76 -16.12 7.35 13.82
CA HIS A 76 -15.93 6.89 15.21
C HIS A 76 -15.79 8.07 16.18
N ALA A 77 -15.06 9.12 15.80
CA ALA A 77 -14.92 10.32 16.61
C ALA A 77 -16.27 11.02 16.79
N LEU A 78 -17.05 11.21 15.71
CA LEU A 78 -18.39 11.80 15.77
C LEU A 78 -19.34 11.02 16.68
N PHE A 79 -19.32 9.68 16.64
CA PHE A 79 -20.16 8.85 17.52
C PHE A 79 -19.70 8.91 18.99
N HIS A 80 -18.41 9.11 19.25
CA HIS A 80 -17.87 9.29 20.59
C HIS A 80 -18.01 10.71 21.14
N GLN A 81 -18.40 11.69 20.30
CA GLN A 81 -18.85 13.01 20.76
C GLN A 81 -20.23 12.87 21.43
N THR A 82 -20.19 12.33 22.65
CA THR A 82 -21.32 12.34 23.57
C THR A 82 -21.46 13.78 24.07
N PRO A 83 -22.68 14.34 24.22
CA PRO A 83 -22.90 15.73 24.68
C PRO A 83 -22.25 16.10 26.03
N ASN A 84 -21.64 15.13 26.72
CA ASN A 84 -20.89 15.32 27.96
C ASN A 84 -19.55 16.05 27.79
N GLN A 85 -18.99 16.18 26.58
CA GLN A 85 -17.77 16.99 26.38
C GLN A 85 -18.08 18.50 26.36
N GLU A 86 -19.25 18.88 25.84
CA GLU A 86 -19.76 20.26 25.87
C GLU A 86 -20.05 20.70 27.32
N ALA A 87 -20.52 19.80 28.19
CA ALA A 87 -20.82 20.07 29.59
C ALA A 87 -19.57 20.17 30.51
N PHE A 88 -18.42 19.63 30.09
CA PHE A 88 -17.15 19.76 30.81
C PHE A 88 -16.37 21.03 30.39
N GLY A 89 -16.55 21.49 29.15
CA GLY A 89 -15.92 22.73 28.65
C GLY A 89 -16.58 24.01 29.18
N VAL A 90 -17.90 24.01 29.39
CA VAL A 90 -18.64 25.18 29.88
C VAL A 90 -18.47 25.42 31.39
N GLN A 91 -18.12 24.38 32.17
CA GLN A 91 -17.97 24.52 33.63
C GLN A 91 -16.60 25.04 34.09
N MET A 92 -15.65 25.28 33.17
CA MET A 92 -14.35 25.87 33.49
C MET A 92 -14.26 27.37 33.15
N GLU A 93 -15.35 27.96 32.64
CA GLU A 93 -15.43 29.41 32.32
C GLU A 93 -16.22 30.23 33.36
N GLU A 94 -16.83 29.57 34.37
CA GLU A 94 -17.57 30.26 35.44
C GLU A 94 -16.88 30.18 36.81
N VAL A 95 -15.62 30.63 36.89
CA VAL A 95 -14.95 31.04 38.14
C VAL A 95 -14.25 32.38 37.96
#